data_AF-A0A8I0J7M5-F1
#
_entry.id   AF-A0A8I0J7M5-F1
#
_cell.length_a   1.000
_cell.length_b   1.000
_cell.length_c   1.000
_cell.angle_alpha   90.00
_cell.angle_beta   90.00
_cell.angle_gamma   90.00
#
_symmetry.space_group_name_H-M   'P 1'
#
loop_
_entity.id
_entity.type
_entity.pdbx_description
1 polymer ?
#
loop_
_entity_poly.entity_id
_entity_poly.type
_entity_poly.pdbx_seq_one_letter_code
_entity_poly.pdbx_strand_id
1 'polypeptide(L)'
;MAQEGRARFVVTMPPAPSRIGSVLDATPAARLFAQTETADAFRHLARKAQHRLVVMTPYIDAVGCAWALDMFENAVATERILILQSVDQLSKPGVDEVALRKAATRVLIYGDGDTDETFHSKIVLADGSDAYVGSANLLNRSKGLNLECGLMVEGPVVASISTLVNAVLATFDLDGAIPR
;
A
#
# COMPACT_ATOMS: atom_id res chain seq x y z
N MET A 1 -13.24 -24.34 15.05
CA MET A 1 -13.52 -22.91 15.27
C MET A 1 -12.98 -22.17 14.06
N ALA A 2 -13.82 -21.49 13.27
CA ALA A 2 -13.32 -20.64 12.18
C ALA A 2 -12.49 -19.51 12.80
N GLN A 3 -11.30 -19.25 12.28
CA GLN A 3 -10.44 -18.19 12.81
C GLN A 3 -11.09 -16.83 12.50
N GLU A 4 -11.44 -16.06 13.52
CA GLU A 4 -12.02 -14.73 13.34
C GLU A 4 -11.00 -13.78 12.72
N GLY A 5 -11.43 -13.04 11.70
CA GLY A 5 -10.64 -11.95 11.12
C GLY A 5 -10.59 -10.75 12.07
N ARG A 6 -9.50 -9.98 12.00
CA ARG A 6 -9.34 -8.73 12.77
C ARG A 6 -9.27 -7.55 11.82
N ALA A 7 -9.83 -6.42 12.21
CA ALA A 7 -9.70 -5.16 11.50
C ALA A 7 -9.29 -4.06 12.46
N ARG A 8 -8.31 -3.23 12.05
CA ARG A 8 -7.89 -2.01 12.76
C ARG A 8 -8.14 -0.83 11.84
N PHE A 9 -8.74 0.22 12.39
CA PHE A 9 -8.89 1.48 11.67
C PHE A 9 -7.53 2.19 11.59
N VAL A 10 -7.14 2.53 10.36
CA VAL A 10 -5.91 3.24 10.05
C VAL A 10 -6.27 4.64 9.59
N VAL A 11 -5.61 5.64 10.12
CA VAL A 11 -5.86 7.03 9.77
C VAL A 11 -4.56 7.81 9.75
N THR A 12 -4.41 8.70 8.77
CA THR A 12 -3.44 9.79 8.82
C THR A 12 -4.22 11.05 9.11
N MET A 13 -3.89 11.76 10.19
CA MET A 13 -4.52 13.03 10.49
C MET A 13 -3.80 14.20 9.80
N PRO A 14 -4.53 15.22 9.32
CA PRO A 14 -3.90 16.46 8.89
C PRO A 14 -3.18 17.15 10.06
N PRO A 15 -2.11 17.91 9.80
CA PRO A 15 -1.25 18.48 10.83
C PRO A 15 -2.02 19.49 11.66
N ALA A 16 -1.65 19.61 12.94
CA ALA A 16 -2.24 20.61 13.81
C ALA A 16 -1.81 22.04 13.40
N PRO A 17 -2.70 23.04 13.53
CA PRO A 17 -4.11 22.90 13.91
C PRO A 17 -4.97 22.33 12.76
N SER A 18 -5.88 21.41 13.06
CA SER A 18 -6.82 20.86 12.08
C SER A 18 -8.27 20.85 12.58
N ARG A 19 -9.21 21.20 11.69
CA ARG A 19 -10.65 21.27 12.02
C ARG A 19 -11.19 19.93 12.50
N ILE A 20 -10.80 18.85 11.83
CA ILE A 20 -11.20 17.49 12.20
C ILE A 20 -10.55 17.07 13.53
N GLY A 21 -9.28 17.41 13.77
CA GLY A 21 -8.61 17.16 15.04
C GLY A 21 -9.38 17.80 16.20
N SER A 22 -9.73 19.08 16.08
CA SER A 22 -10.52 19.78 17.10
C SER A 22 -11.91 19.15 17.36
N VAL A 23 -12.58 18.63 16.32
CA VAL A 23 -13.87 17.94 16.49
C VAL A 23 -13.69 16.59 17.18
N LEU A 24 -12.66 15.82 16.82
CA LEU A 24 -12.37 14.54 17.44
C LEU A 24 -11.94 14.69 18.92
N ASP A 25 -11.11 15.69 19.24
CA ASP A 25 -10.69 15.97 20.62
C ASP A 25 -11.87 16.28 21.56
N ALA A 26 -12.89 16.95 21.00
CA ALA A 26 -14.15 17.26 21.65
C ALA A 26 -15.15 16.08 21.68
N THR A 27 -14.88 14.99 20.96
CA THR A 27 -15.78 13.83 20.85
C THR A 27 -15.33 12.72 21.80
N PRO A 28 -16.08 12.39 22.87
CA PRO A 28 -15.68 11.37 23.84
C PRO A 28 -15.45 9.99 23.21
N ALA A 29 -16.27 9.62 22.23
CA ALA A 29 -16.16 8.35 21.52
C ALA A 29 -14.87 8.24 20.69
N ALA A 30 -14.29 9.36 20.22
CA ALA A 30 -13.05 9.36 19.45
C ALA A 30 -11.86 8.82 20.25
N ARG A 31 -11.89 8.97 21.58
CA ARG A 31 -10.87 8.47 22.51
C ARG A 31 -10.90 6.95 22.68
N LEU A 32 -11.99 6.29 22.26
CA LEU A 32 -12.15 4.83 22.33
C LEU A 32 -11.56 4.12 21.11
N PHE A 33 -11.21 4.85 20.05
CA PHE A 33 -10.55 4.29 18.87
C PHE A 33 -9.04 4.44 19.00
N ALA A 34 -8.33 3.31 19.13
CA ALA A 34 -6.89 3.29 18.92
C ALA A 34 -6.63 3.50 17.42
N GLN A 35 -6.28 4.73 17.04
CA GLN A 35 -5.90 5.08 15.68
C GLN A 35 -4.52 4.49 15.40
N THR A 36 -4.41 3.68 14.34
CA THR A 36 -3.10 3.28 13.82
C THR A 36 -2.71 4.26 12.73
N GLU A 37 -1.52 4.86 12.85
CA GLU A 37 -0.99 5.73 11.79
C GLU A 37 -0.69 4.90 10.55
N THR A 38 -0.95 5.47 9.37
CA THR A 38 -0.72 4.78 8.08
C THR A 38 0.72 4.29 7.94
N ALA A 39 1.69 5.10 8.35
CA ALA A 39 3.10 4.74 8.35
C ALA A 39 3.39 3.47 9.18
N ASP A 40 2.73 3.36 10.33
CA ASP A 40 2.96 2.25 11.26
C ASP A 40 2.25 0.99 10.79
N ALA A 41 1.07 1.12 10.17
CA ALA A 41 0.41 0.01 9.50
C ALA A 41 1.28 -0.55 8.36
N PHE A 42 1.86 0.30 7.53
CA PHE A 42 2.73 -0.10 6.42
C PHE A 42 3.99 -0.83 6.92
N ARG A 43 4.66 -0.29 7.93
CA ARG A 43 5.83 -0.94 8.55
C ARG A 43 5.47 -2.25 9.25
N HIS A 44 4.29 -2.32 9.87
CA HIS A 44 3.81 -3.55 10.50
C HIS A 44 3.65 -4.66 9.46
N LEU A 45 2.98 -4.37 8.34
CA LEU A 45 2.79 -5.31 7.24
C LEU A 45 4.12 -5.74 6.62
N ALA A 46 5.03 -4.79 6.37
CA ALA A 46 6.35 -5.07 5.82
C ALA A 46 7.15 -6.06 6.69
N ARG A 47 7.19 -5.84 8.02
CA ARG A 47 7.88 -6.73 8.95
C ARG A 47 7.20 -8.10 9.11
N LYS A 48 5.88 -8.17 8.91
CA LYS A 48 5.12 -9.42 8.98
C LYS A 48 5.34 -10.30 7.75
N ALA A 49 5.48 -9.72 6.56
CA ALA A 49 5.60 -10.46 5.31
C ALA A 49 6.79 -11.44 5.33
N GLN A 50 6.50 -12.74 5.21
CA GLN A 50 7.51 -13.81 5.24
C GLN A 50 7.87 -14.33 3.84
N HIS A 51 6.92 -14.34 2.92
CA HIS A 51 7.11 -14.89 1.57
C HIS A 51 6.95 -13.81 0.51
N ARG A 52 5.94 -12.96 0.65
CA ARG A 52 5.60 -11.95 -0.34
C ARG A 52 5.05 -10.67 0.28
N LEU A 53 5.61 -9.54 -0.12
CA LEU A 53 5.05 -8.21 0.14
C LEU A 53 4.67 -7.57 -1.20
N VAL A 54 3.39 -7.24 -1.38
CA VAL A 54 2.90 -6.52 -2.55
C VAL A 54 2.43 -5.13 -2.14
N VAL A 55 2.94 -4.11 -2.80
CA VAL A 55 2.53 -2.71 -2.64
C VAL A 55 1.92 -2.24 -3.95
N MET A 56 0.63 -1.96 -3.94
CA MET A 56 -0.10 -1.36 -5.06
C MET A 56 -0.45 0.07 -4.72
N THR A 57 0.02 1.03 -5.52
CA THR A 57 -0.36 2.44 -5.38
C THR A 57 -0.33 3.13 -6.75
N PRO A 58 -1.33 3.94 -7.10
CA PRO A 58 -1.32 4.62 -8.40
C PRO A 58 -0.26 5.72 -8.45
N TYR A 59 0.01 6.36 -7.32
CA TYR A 59 0.88 7.53 -7.28
C TYR A 59 2.02 7.36 -6.29
N ILE A 60 3.19 7.85 -6.71
CA ILE A 60 4.39 7.98 -5.89
C ILE A 60 5.02 9.37 -6.04
N ASP A 61 5.73 9.84 -5.01
CA ASP A 61 6.66 10.98 -5.04
C ASP A 61 7.93 10.65 -4.25
N ALA A 62 8.87 11.60 -4.11
CA ALA A 62 10.13 11.38 -3.40
C ALA A 62 9.95 10.83 -1.96
N VAL A 63 8.96 11.34 -1.23
CA VAL A 63 8.68 10.89 0.15
C VAL A 63 8.02 9.52 0.15
N GLY A 64 7.14 9.27 -0.82
CA GLY A 64 6.57 7.96 -1.07
C GLY A 64 7.58 6.90 -1.48
N CYS A 65 8.58 7.28 -2.28
CA CYS A 65 9.70 6.43 -2.67
C CYS A 65 10.46 5.97 -1.43
N ALA A 66 10.79 6.89 -0.52
CA ALA A 66 11.41 6.53 0.75
C ALA A 66 10.53 5.59 1.60
N TRP A 67 9.21 5.72 1.54
CA TRP A 67 8.29 4.79 2.20
C TRP A 67 8.27 3.39 1.58
N ALA A 68 8.28 3.29 0.25
CA ALA A 68 8.39 2.00 -0.43
C ALA A 68 9.71 1.31 -0.10
N LEU A 69 10.82 2.05 -0.11
CA LEU A 69 12.14 1.55 0.28
C LEU A 69 12.14 1.06 1.74
N ASP A 70 11.63 1.86 2.68
CA ASP A 70 11.51 1.48 4.10
C ASP A 70 10.73 0.16 4.26
N MET A 71 9.63 -0.02 3.53
CA MET A 71 8.88 -1.29 3.54
C MET A 71 9.71 -2.45 2.97
N PHE A 72 10.31 -2.30 1.79
CA PHE A 72 11.01 -3.39 1.12
C PHE A 72 12.34 -3.77 1.79
N GLU A 73 13.02 -2.83 2.44
CA GLU A 73 14.26 -3.07 3.16
C GLU A 73 14.04 -3.73 4.53
N ASN A 74 12.88 -3.49 5.15
CA ASN A 74 12.52 -4.10 6.44
C ASN A 74 11.69 -5.39 6.32
N ALA A 75 11.39 -5.82 5.10
CA ALA A 75 10.70 -7.08 4.84
C ALA A 75 11.71 -8.22 4.62
N VAL A 76 11.51 -9.34 5.32
CA VAL A 76 12.27 -10.58 5.08
C VAL A 76 11.72 -11.40 3.91
N ALA A 77 10.59 -10.98 3.35
CA ALA A 77 9.92 -11.61 2.23
C ALA A 77 10.84 -11.80 1.02
N THR A 78 10.82 -13.02 0.47
CA THR A 78 11.58 -13.37 -0.73
C THR A 78 11.06 -12.67 -1.98
N GLU A 79 9.76 -12.32 -2.01
CA GLU A 79 9.15 -11.52 -3.07
C GLU A 79 8.72 -10.15 -2.53
N ARG A 80 9.15 -9.09 -3.21
CA ARG A 80 8.83 -7.70 -2.86
C ARG A 80 8.41 -6.99 -4.14
N ILE A 81 7.12 -6.75 -4.29
CA ILE A 81 6.52 -6.32 -5.56
C ILE A 81 5.93 -4.93 -5.40
N LEU A 82 6.37 -4.00 -6.23
CA LEU A 82 5.73 -2.69 -6.39
C LEU A 82 4.90 -2.70 -7.66
N ILE A 83 3.62 -2.33 -7.57
CA ILE A 83 2.75 -2.11 -8.73
C ILE A 83 2.35 -0.64 -8.76
N LEU A 84 2.67 0.02 -9.88
CA LEU A 84 2.31 1.40 -10.16
C LEU A 84 1.32 1.45 -11.32
N GLN A 85 0.53 2.51 -11.40
CA GLN A 85 -0.42 2.64 -12.52
C GLN A 85 0.26 3.00 -13.84
N SER A 86 1.43 3.66 -13.82
CA SER A 86 2.11 4.17 -15.03
C SER A 86 3.61 4.34 -14.79
N VAL A 87 4.42 4.20 -15.83
CA VAL A 87 5.88 4.33 -15.84
C VAL A 87 6.32 5.74 -15.45
N ASP A 88 5.53 6.75 -15.78
CA ASP A 88 5.79 8.15 -15.43
C ASP A 88 5.94 8.37 -13.92
N GLN A 89 5.40 7.47 -13.11
CA GLN A 89 5.54 7.51 -11.66
C GLN A 89 7.01 7.30 -11.21
N LEU A 90 7.80 6.51 -11.94
CA LEU A 90 9.22 6.27 -11.66
C LEU A 90 10.11 7.45 -12.05
N SER A 91 9.71 8.20 -13.07
CA SER A 91 10.44 9.36 -13.60
C SER A 91 10.19 10.66 -12.82
N LYS A 92 9.37 10.64 -11.77
CA LYS A 92 9.04 11.83 -10.99
C LYS A 92 10.25 12.36 -10.21
N PRO A 93 10.37 13.69 -10.03
CA PRO A 93 11.47 14.29 -9.28
C PRO A 93 11.64 13.69 -7.87
N GLY A 94 12.85 13.20 -7.59
CA GLY A 94 13.23 12.61 -6.31
C GLY A 94 12.74 11.17 -6.07
N VAL A 95 12.07 10.55 -7.05
CA VAL A 95 11.85 9.10 -7.04
C VAL A 95 13.11 8.42 -7.55
N ASP A 96 13.73 7.58 -6.73
CA ASP A 96 14.93 6.83 -7.08
C ASP A 96 14.52 5.45 -7.65
N GLU A 97 14.32 5.39 -8.96
CA GLU A 97 13.96 4.17 -9.67
C GLU A 97 15.00 3.05 -9.45
N VAL A 98 16.30 3.40 -9.42
CA VAL A 98 17.37 2.42 -9.27
C VAL A 98 17.30 1.78 -7.89
N ALA A 99 17.12 2.58 -6.84
CA ALA A 99 16.94 2.07 -5.49
C ALA A 99 15.67 1.21 -5.38
N LEU A 100 14.55 1.64 -5.98
CA LEU A 100 13.30 0.87 -5.97
C LEU A 100 13.48 -0.49 -6.65
N ARG A 101 14.11 -0.54 -7.82
CA ARG A 101 14.37 -1.80 -8.55
C ARG A 101 15.39 -2.70 -7.84
N LYS A 102 16.25 -2.15 -6.99
CA LYS A 102 17.18 -2.93 -6.17
C LYS A 102 16.50 -3.50 -4.92
N ALA A 103 15.62 -2.72 -4.28
CA ALA A 103 14.91 -3.12 -3.07
C ALA A 103 13.73 -4.05 -3.37
N ALA A 104 12.97 -3.79 -4.44
CA ALA A 104 11.92 -4.66 -4.91
C ALA A 104 12.49 -5.79 -5.78
N THR A 105 11.88 -6.97 -5.72
CA THR A 105 12.17 -8.06 -6.67
C THR A 105 11.49 -7.82 -8.02
N ARG A 106 10.36 -7.10 -8.03
CA ARG A 106 9.63 -6.72 -9.25
C ARG A 106 9.04 -5.32 -9.09
N VAL A 107 9.16 -4.52 -10.14
CA VAL A 107 8.42 -3.25 -10.31
C VAL A 107 7.58 -3.38 -11.56
N LEU A 108 6.26 -3.36 -11.40
CA LEU A 108 5.26 -3.63 -12.43
C LEU A 108 4.42 -2.38 -12.70
N ILE A 109 4.04 -2.18 -13.97
CA ILE A 109 3.30 -1.01 -14.43
C ILE A 109 1.98 -1.48 -15.07
N TYR A 110 0.85 -1.25 -14.40
CA TYR A 110 -0.43 -1.84 -14.79
C TYR A 110 -1.15 -1.12 -15.95
N GLY A 111 -1.17 0.21 -15.93
CA GLY A 111 -2.01 1.01 -16.84
C GLY A 111 -1.28 1.58 -18.05
N ASP A 112 -0.12 1.03 -18.40
CA ASP A 112 0.56 1.34 -19.66
C ASP A 112 0.56 0.07 -20.54
N GLY A 113 0.61 0.25 -21.86
CA GLY A 113 0.62 -0.86 -22.84
C GLY A 113 -0.64 -0.89 -23.70
N ASP A 114 -1.04 -2.07 -24.17
CA ASP A 114 -2.22 -2.28 -25.03
C ASP A 114 -3.53 -2.40 -24.22
N THR A 115 -3.60 -1.77 -23.04
CA THR A 115 -4.76 -1.81 -22.14
C THR A 115 -5.26 -0.41 -21.82
N ASP A 116 -6.58 -0.24 -21.81
CA ASP A 116 -7.25 0.96 -21.29
C ASP A 116 -7.52 0.85 -19.78
N GLU A 117 -7.15 -0.28 -19.16
CA GLU A 117 -7.35 -0.50 -17.74
C GLU A 117 -6.38 0.33 -16.89
N THR A 118 -6.89 0.84 -15.77
CA THR A 118 -6.09 1.51 -14.75
C THR A 118 -6.60 1.12 -13.37
N PHE A 119 -5.81 1.36 -12.32
CA PHE A 119 -6.27 1.16 -10.95
C PHE A 119 -6.09 2.44 -10.13
N HIS A 120 -7.00 2.63 -9.19
CA HIS A 120 -6.86 3.66 -8.16
C HIS A 120 -6.85 3.05 -6.73
N SER A 121 -6.69 1.74 -6.65
CA SER A 121 -6.53 0.98 -5.41
C SER A 121 -5.22 1.32 -4.70
N LYS A 122 -5.25 1.42 -3.36
CA LYS A 122 -4.04 1.47 -2.54
C LYS A 122 -4.07 0.31 -1.57
N ILE A 123 -3.19 -0.65 -1.83
CA ILE A 123 -3.16 -1.93 -1.12
C ILE A 123 -1.72 -2.23 -0.73
N VAL A 124 -1.53 -2.64 0.53
CA VAL A 124 -0.30 -3.29 0.96
C VAL A 124 -0.70 -4.68 1.43
N LEU A 125 -0.22 -5.72 0.78
CA LEU A 125 -0.55 -7.12 1.08
C LEU A 125 0.71 -7.82 1.56
N ALA A 126 0.68 -8.32 2.79
CA ALA A 126 1.68 -9.21 3.35
C ALA A 126 1.17 -10.64 3.26
N ASP A 127 1.85 -11.43 2.44
CA ASP A 127 1.54 -12.81 2.10
C ASP A 127 0.09 -12.97 1.57
N GLY A 128 -0.74 -13.70 2.31
CA GLY A 128 -2.18 -13.83 2.09
C GLY A 128 -2.97 -13.75 3.39
N SER A 129 -2.38 -13.19 4.43
CA SER A 129 -2.92 -13.22 5.80
C SER A 129 -3.14 -11.83 6.41
N ASP A 130 -2.46 -10.80 5.89
CA ASP A 130 -2.51 -9.45 6.43
C ASP A 130 -2.50 -8.42 5.29
N ALA A 131 -3.40 -7.44 5.33
CA ALA A 131 -3.47 -6.41 4.29
C ALA A 131 -3.87 -5.05 4.85
N TYR A 132 -3.43 -3.99 4.18
CA TYR A 132 -4.02 -2.66 4.26
C TYR A 132 -4.79 -2.39 2.98
N VAL A 133 -5.98 -1.80 3.11
CA VAL A 133 -6.75 -1.19 2.01
C VAL A 133 -7.24 0.17 2.46
N GLY A 134 -6.98 1.22 1.68
CA GLY A 134 -7.41 2.56 2.05
C GLY A 134 -7.14 3.63 1.00
N SER A 135 -7.13 4.89 1.45
CA SER A 135 -7.03 6.07 0.58
C SER A 135 -5.59 6.58 0.39
N ALA A 136 -4.67 6.24 1.29
CA ALA A 136 -3.30 6.74 1.25
C ALA A 136 -2.51 6.21 0.04
N ASN A 137 -2.09 7.13 -0.84
CA ASN A 137 -1.05 6.86 -1.84
C ASN A 137 0.34 6.94 -1.20
N LEU A 138 1.38 6.56 -1.94
CA LEU A 138 2.76 6.85 -1.56
C LEU A 138 3.12 8.30 -1.90
N LEU A 139 2.53 9.27 -1.20
CA LEU A 139 2.79 10.69 -1.42
C LEU A 139 3.12 11.39 -0.10
N ASN A 140 3.95 12.43 -0.14
CA ASN A 140 4.22 13.31 1.00
C ASN A 140 2.91 13.83 1.62
N ARG A 141 1.94 14.17 0.77
CA ARG A 141 0.62 14.62 1.23
C ARG A 141 -0.14 13.52 1.98
N SER A 142 -0.16 12.29 1.48
CA SER A 142 -0.80 11.15 2.16
C SER A 142 -0.08 10.73 3.46
N LYS A 143 1.20 11.07 3.60
CA LYS A 143 2.00 10.75 4.79
C LYS A 143 1.68 11.61 6.02
N GLY A 144 1.23 12.84 5.84
CA GLY A 144 0.97 13.70 7.00
C GLY A 144 0.33 15.05 6.71
N LEU A 145 -0.22 15.27 5.52
CA LEU A 145 -0.92 16.51 5.17
C LEU A 145 -2.41 16.28 4.93
N ASN A 146 -2.75 15.19 4.24
CA ASN A 146 -4.12 14.80 3.97
C ASN A 146 -4.71 14.04 5.15
N LEU A 147 -6.03 14.13 5.28
CA LEU A 147 -6.80 13.13 6.00
C LEU A 147 -6.87 11.87 5.11
N GLU A 148 -6.21 10.80 5.54
CA GLU A 148 -6.29 9.49 4.90
C GLU A 148 -6.96 8.51 5.84
N CYS A 149 -7.70 7.54 5.29
CA CYS A 149 -8.27 6.45 6.08
C CYS A 149 -8.14 5.10 5.38
N GLY A 150 -8.12 4.05 6.17
CA GLY A 150 -8.07 2.69 5.67
C GLY A 150 -8.34 1.68 6.77
N LEU A 151 -8.30 0.41 6.37
CA LEU A 151 -8.39 -0.73 7.26
C LEU A 151 -7.15 -1.58 7.10
N MET A 152 -6.52 -1.90 8.22
CA MET A 152 -5.57 -3.00 8.28
C MET A 152 -6.31 -4.23 8.77
N VAL A 153 -6.37 -5.27 7.94
CA VAL A 153 -7.16 -6.47 8.17
C VAL A 153 -6.26 -7.71 8.22
N GLU A 154 -6.59 -8.64 9.09
CA GLU A 154 -5.85 -9.88 9.33
C GLU A 154 -6.81 -11.06 9.28
N GLY A 155 -6.34 -12.22 8.82
CA GLY A 155 -7.11 -13.48 8.81
C GLY A 155 -7.97 -13.69 7.54
N PRO A 156 -9.03 -14.50 7.60
CA PRO A 156 -9.71 -15.01 6.39
C PRO A 156 -10.26 -13.95 5.43
N VAL A 157 -10.57 -12.74 5.92
CA VAL A 157 -11.04 -11.62 5.08
C VAL A 157 -10.00 -11.20 4.04
N VAL A 158 -8.71 -11.44 4.30
CA VAL A 158 -7.62 -11.11 3.38
C VAL A 158 -7.67 -11.96 2.11
N ALA A 159 -8.29 -13.13 2.14
CA ALA A 159 -8.37 -14.02 0.97
C ALA A 159 -8.96 -13.32 -0.26
N SER A 160 -10.03 -12.54 -0.11
CA SER A 160 -10.62 -11.79 -1.22
C SER A 160 -9.69 -10.70 -1.77
N ILE A 161 -8.93 -10.04 -0.89
CA ILE A 161 -7.92 -9.04 -1.28
C ILE A 161 -6.79 -9.74 -2.05
N SER A 162 -6.29 -10.86 -1.53
CA SER A 162 -5.26 -11.67 -2.17
C SER A 162 -5.71 -12.19 -3.53
N THR A 163 -6.96 -12.63 -3.67
CA THR A 163 -7.51 -13.06 -4.97
C THR A 163 -7.46 -11.93 -5.99
N LEU A 164 -7.88 -10.72 -5.63
CA LEU A 164 -7.82 -9.56 -6.52
C LEU A 164 -6.37 -9.21 -6.89
N VAL A 165 -5.47 -9.12 -5.90
CA VAL A 165 -4.05 -8.81 -6.15
C VAL A 165 -3.40 -9.88 -7.03
N ASN A 166 -3.71 -11.16 -6.82
CA ASN A 166 -3.20 -12.25 -7.65
C ASN A 166 -3.74 -12.17 -9.08
N ALA A 167 -5.01 -11.79 -9.27
CA ALA A 167 -5.57 -11.59 -10.60
C ALA A 167 -4.85 -10.45 -11.34
N VAL A 168 -4.55 -9.35 -10.65
CA VAL A 168 -3.73 -8.26 -11.20
C VAL A 168 -2.31 -8.73 -11.54
N LEU A 169 -1.66 -9.52 -10.66
CA LEU A 169 -0.33 -10.05 -10.95
C LEU A 169 -0.32 -10.99 -12.17
N ALA A 170 -1.38 -11.76 -12.36
CA ALA A 170 -1.51 -12.69 -13.47
C ALA A 170 -1.63 -12.00 -14.84
N THR A 171 -2.09 -10.74 -14.91
CA THR A 171 -2.16 -10.01 -16.20
C THR A 171 -0.77 -9.84 -16.81
N PHE A 172 0.25 -9.60 -15.97
CA PHE A 172 1.64 -9.44 -16.42
C PHE A 172 2.28 -10.74 -16.93
N ASP A 173 1.74 -11.89 -16.54
CA ASP A 173 2.22 -13.19 -17.01
C ASP A 173 1.58 -13.56 -18.36
N LEU A 174 0.40 -13.01 -18.68
CA LEU A 174 -0.24 -13.15 -20.00
C LEU A 174 0.53 -12.40 -21.07
N ASP A 175 0.98 -11.18 -20.76
CA ASP A 175 1.72 -10.32 -21.71
C ASP A 175 3.10 -10.91 -22.10
N GLY A 176 3.68 -11.75 -21.24
CA GLY A 176 4.91 -12.49 -21.53
C GLY A 176 4.72 -13.74 -22.39
N ALA A 177 3.48 -14.23 -22.54
CA ALA A 177 3.14 -15.45 -23.28
C ALA A 177 2.67 -15.17 -24.72
N ILE A 178 2.43 -13.91 -25.08
CA ILE A 178 2.06 -13.50 -26.43
C ILE A 178 3.34 -12.96 -27.12
N PRO A 179 3.87 -13.65 -28.14
CA PRO A 179 5.01 -13.12 -28.89
C PRO A 179 4.60 -11.80 -29.56
N ARG A 180 5.32 -10.72 -29.25
CA ARG A 180 5.24 -9.43 -29.95
C ARG A 180 5.84 -9.52 -31.34
#